data_AF-A0A8C9P568-F1
#
_entry.id   AF-A0A8C9P568-F1
#
_cell.length_a   1.000
_cell.length_b   1.000
_cell.length_c   1.000
_cell.angle_alpha   90.00
_cell.angle_beta   90.00
_cell.angle_gamma   90.00
#
_symmetry.space_group_name_H-M   'P 1'
#
loop_
_entity.id
_entity.type
_entity.pdbx_description
1 polymer ?
#
loop_
_entity_poly.entity_id
_entity_poly.type
_entity_poly.pdbx_seq_one_letter_code
_entity_poly.pdbx_strand_id
1 'polypeptide(L)'
;QRECISIHVGQAGVQMGNACWELYCLEHNIQPDGTVPSNKTLGSGDDSFNTFFNETEAGKHVPRTVFVDLEPAVIDGVRTGIYRQLFHPEQLISGKEDAANNYARGHYTVGKEIIDLVLERIRKLTNLVPYPRIHFPLVTYSPIVSAEKAYHEQLSVSEITNACFEPSNQMVKCDPRHGKYMACCVLYRGEVVPKDVSAAIASIKTKRTIQFVDWCPTGFKVGINYQPPTVVPGGDLAKLQRAVCMLSNTTAIAEAWARLNHKTWLPWRRIMKKWAQSLWMARMRAKSSRASWPLAHLVSLLNISYFTV
;
A
#
# COMPACT_ATOMS: atom_id res chain seq x y z
N GLN A 1 -12.01 6.62 20.74
CA GLN A 1 -11.55 7.03 19.40
C GLN A 1 -10.86 5.86 18.71
N ARG A 2 -10.94 5.76 17.39
CA ARG A 2 -10.13 4.83 16.60
C ARG A 2 -9.00 5.65 16.02
N GLU A 3 -7.77 5.35 16.39
CA GLU A 3 -6.57 6.04 15.92
C GLU A 3 -5.88 5.17 14.88
N CYS A 4 -5.27 5.78 13.88
CA CYS A 4 -4.54 5.07 12.84
C CYS A 4 -3.12 5.62 12.73
N ILE A 5 -2.13 4.72 12.69
CA ILE A 5 -0.73 5.08 12.51
C ILE A 5 -0.25 4.57 11.17
N SER A 6 0.30 5.49 10.38
CA SER A 6 0.87 5.19 9.06
C SER A 6 2.36 4.96 9.17
N ILE A 7 2.82 3.76 8.80
CA ILE A 7 4.24 3.41 8.80
C ILE A 7 4.73 3.35 7.35
N HIS A 8 5.74 4.15 7.03
CA HIS A 8 6.32 4.28 5.71
C HIS A 8 7.75 3.73 5.73
N VAL A 9 8.01 2.68 4.94
CA VAL A 9 9.28 1.93 5.00
C VAL A 9 10.03 1.99 3.67
N GLY A 10 11.30 2.37 3.74
CA GLY A 10 12.23 2.51 2.62
C GLY A 10 11.88 3.66 1.69
N GLN A 11 12.76 3.91 0.71
CA GLN A 11 12.65 5.03 -0.23
C GLN A 11 11.25 5.18 -0.84
N ALA A 12 10.67 4.11 -1.37
CA ALA A 12 9.35 4.14 -2.01
C ALA A 12 8.24 4.50 -1.00
N GLY A 13 8.28 3.92 0.20
CA GLY A 13 7.31 4.21 1.25
C GLY A 13 7.42 5.65 1.73
N VAL A 14 8.63 6.15 1.96
CA VAL A 14 8.87 7.51 2.44
C VAL A 14 8.41 8.56 1.43
N GLN A 15 8.76 8.39 0.15
CA GLN A 15 8.37 9.31 -0.91
C GLN A 15 6.84 9.33 -1.12
N MET A 16 6.21 8.15 -1.13
CA MET A 16 4.75 8.05 -1.21
C MET A 16 4.08 8.67 0.03
N GLY A 17 4.61 8.38 1.22
CA GLY A 17 4.10 8.95 2.46
C GLY A 17 4.17 10.46 2.49
N ASN A 18 5.25 11.07 1.98
CA ASN A 18 5.37 12.52 1.88
C ASN A 18 4.26 13.13 1.00
N ALA A 19 4.00 12.54 -0.17
CA ALA A 19 2.91 12.97 -1.05
C ALA A 19 1.52 12.75 -0.43
N CYS A 20 1.31 11.63 0.29
CA CYS A 20 0.06 11.37 1.01
C CYS A 20 -0.20 12.41 2.11
N TRP A 21 0.81 12.74 2.91
CA TRP A 21 0.68 13.71 4.00
C TRP A 21 0.51 15.13 3.50
N GLU A 22 1.14 15.51 2.38
CA GLU A 22 0.86 16.77 1.69
C GLU A 22 -0.63 16.87 1.31
N LEU A 23 -1.18 15.83 0.68
CA LEU A 23 -2.59 15.80 0.32
C LEU A 23 -3.50 15.82 1.55
N TYR A 24 -3.19 15.08 2.63
CA TYR A 24 -3.96 15.13 3.87
C TYR A 24 -3.97 16.53 4.50
N CYS A 25 -2.83 17.22 4.48
CA CYS A 25 -2.77 18.60 4.97
C CYS A 25 -3.67 19.53 4.15
N LEU A 26 -3.64 19.41 2.81
CA LEU A 26 -4.51 20.19 1.93
C LEU A 26 -5.99 19.88 2.15
N GLU A 27 -6.36 18.61 2.30
CA GLU A 27 -7.75 18.20 2.55
C GLU A 27 -8.30 18.74 3.88
N HIS A 28 -7.46 18.79 4.91
CA HIS A 28 -7.84 19.28 6.24
C HIS A 28 -7.53 20.76 6.47
N ASN A 29 -6.98 21.47 5.47
CA ASN A 29 -6.51 22.86 5.59
C ASN A 29 -5.47 23.08 6.69
N ILE A 30 -4.63 22.07 6.93
CA ILE A 30 -3.48 22.14 7.84
C ILE A 30 -2.31 22.76 7.07
N GLN A 31 -1.72 23.81 7.64
CA GLN A 31 -0.55 24.47 7.07
C GLN A 31 0.70 23.58 7.23
N PRO A 32 1.76 23.80 6.42
CA PRO A 32 3.00 23.02 6.53
C PRO A 32 3.70 23.07 7.89
N ASP A 33 3.38 24.06 8.73
CA ASP A 33 3.85 24.19 10.11
C ASP A 33 3.00 23.39 11.13
N GLY A 34 1.90 22.79 10.68
CA GLY A 34 0.93 22.04 11.48
C GLY A 34 -0.19 22.88 12.10
N THR A 35 -0.29 24.18 11.79
CA THR A 35 -1.35 25.04 12.31
C THR A 35 -2.59 25.00 11.41
N VAL A 36 -3.76 25.24 12.01
CA VAL A 36 -5.03 25.38 11.28
C VAL A 36 -5.46 26.85 11.35
N PRO A 37 -5.64 27.55 10.22
CA PRO A 37 -6.05 28.95 10.22
C PRO A 37 -7.41 29.14 10.90
N SER A 38 -7.49 30.10 11.82
CA SER A 38 -8.59 30.36 12.76
C SER A 38 -9.91 30.89 12.16
N ASN A 39 -10.11 30.81 10.83
CA ASN A 39 -11.36 31.24 10.18
C ASN A 39 -12.44 30.13 10.08
N LYS A 40 -12.25 29.00 10.78
CA LYS A 40 -13.24 27.92 10.94
C LYS A 40 -13.51 27.54 12.40
N THR A 41 -13.35 28.47 13.34
CA THR A 41 -13.77 28.19 14.72
C THR A 41 -15.27 28.40 14.91
N LEU A 42 -15.88 27.39 15.54
CA LEU A 42 -17.28 27.27 15.97
C LEU A 42 -18.30 26.77 14.92
N GLY A 43 -18.43 25.44 14.81
CA GLY A 43 -19.76 24.82 14.74
C GLY A 43 -20.03 23.77 13.68
N SER A 44 -19.12 23.47 12.75
CA SER A 44 -19.37 22.43 11.73
C SER A 44 -18.08 21.88 11.12
N GLY A 45 -17.53 20.81 11.68
CA GLY A 45 -16.35 20.17 11.10
C GLY A 45 -15.78 19.05 11.96
N ASP A 46 -16.54 17.97 12.09
CA ASP A 46 -16.14 16.61 12.46
C ASP A 46 -14.65 16.44 12.89
N ASP A 47 -14.40 16.17 14.18
CA ASP A 47 -13.08 15.83 14.77
C ASP A 47 -12.46 14.53 14.20
N SER A 48 -12.94 14.05 13.06
CA SER A 48 -12.57 12.78 12.45
C SER A 48 -11.14 12.74 11.97
N PHE A 49 -10.50 13.88 11.70
CA PHE A 49 -9.08 13.95 11.34
C PHE A 49 -8.13 13.72 12.53
N ASN A 50 -8.60 13.82 13.78
CA ASN A 50 -7.84 13.41 14.98
C ASN A 50 -7.52 11.90 15.00
N THR A 51 -8.16 11.13 14.12
CA THR A 51 -7.77 9.74 13.80
C THR A 51 -6.35 9.65 13.28
N PHE A 52 -5.91 10.63 12.47
CA PHE A 52 -4.62 10.65 11.78
C PHE A 52 -3.65 11.69 12.35
N PHE A 53 -4.14 12.72 13.02
CA PHE A 53 -3.32 13.77 13.63
C PHE A 53 -3.40 13.71 15.17
N ASN A 54 -2.31 14.12 15.81
CA ASN A 54 -2.22 14.43 17.23
C ASN A 54 -2.24 15.94 17.40
N GLU A 55 -3.16 16.47 18.19
CA GLU A 55 -3.14 17.89 18.58
C GLU A 55 -2.21 18.08 19.79
N THR A 56 -1.31 19.04 19.69
CA THR A 56 -0.42 19.47 20.79
C THR A 56 -1.08 20.61 21.58
N GLU A 57 -0.61 20.85 22.80
CA GLU A 57 -1.11 21.96 23.64
C GLU A 57 -0.97 23.35 22.99
N ALA A 58 -0.05 23.50 22.03
CA ALA A 58 0.15 24.72 21.25
C ALA A 58 -0.80 24.86 20.04
N GLY A 59 -1.80 23.97 19.89
CA GLY A 59 -2.74 23.97 18.76
C GLY A 59 -2.16 23.46 17.44
N LYS A 60 -0.96 22.86 17.49
CA LYS A 60 -0.30 22.27 16.33
C LYS A 60 -0.70 20.82 16.15
N HIS A 61 -1.03 20.44 14.92
CA HIS A 61 -1.43 19.11 14.50
C HIS A 61 -0.22 18.35 13.93
N VAL A 62 0.14 17.25 14.58
CA VAL A 62 1.29 16.40 14.22
C VAL A 62 0.78 15.07 13.67
N PRO A 63 1.20 14.64 12.47
CA PRO A 63 0.84 13.34 11.91
C PRO A 63 1.18 12.15 12.82
N ARG A 64 0.26 11.19 12.90
CA ARG A 64 0.49 9.87 13.51
C ARG A 64 1.19 8.97 12.50
N THR A 65 2.48 9.23 12.28
CA THR A 65 3.26 8.51 11.27
C THR A 65 4.65 8.16 11.76
N VAL A 66 5.24 7.13 11.18
CA VAL A 66 6.65 6.78 11.37
C VAL A 66 7.26 6.55 9.99
N PHE A 67 8.32 7.27 9.69
CA PHE A 67 9.13 7.07 8.49
C PHE A 67 10.40 6.33 8.88
N VAL A 68 10.67 5.23 8.18
CA VAL A 68 11.83 4.38 8.44
C VAL A 68 12.55 4.12 7.14
N ASP A 69 13.84 4.42 7.12
CA ASP A 69 14.73 4.05 6.02
C ASP A 69 16.08 3.63 6.58
N LEU A 70 16.75 2.70 5.91
CA LEU A 70 18.08 2.25 6.30
C LEU A 70 19.16 3.22 5.80
N GLU A 71 18.82 4.09 4.86
CA GLU A 71 19.67 5.18 4.35
C GLU A 71 19.06 6.56 4.69
N PRO A 72 19.87 7.58 5.05
CA PRO A 72 19.33 8.87 5.47
C PRO A 72 18.84 9.75 4.32
N ALA A 73 19.31 9.54 3.08
CA ALA A 73 19.12 10.48 1.96
C ALA A 73 17.66 10.91 1.75
N VAL A 74 16.73 9.94 1.75
CA VAL A 74 15.30 10.21 1.48
C VAL A 74 14.64 10.88 2.69
N ILE A 75 15.01 10.48 3.91
CA ILE A 75 14.48 11.05 5.15
C ILE A 75 15.00 12.48 5.36
N ASP A 76 16.25 12.75 5.01
CA ASP A 76 16.83 14.09 5.08
C ASP A 76 16.14 15.05 4.10
N GLY A 77 15.67 14.54 2.96
CA GLY A 77 14.75 15.27 2.07
C GLY A 77 13.47 15.70 2.78
N VAL A 78 12.87 14.84 3.61
CA VAL A 78 11.69 15.19 4.43
C VAL A 78 12.05 16.20 5.52
N ARG A 79 13.21 16.05 6.18
CA ARG A 79 13.70 16.97 7.22
C ARG A 79 14.04 18.37 6.70
N THR A 80 14.35 18.50 5.42
CA THR A 80 14.70 19.79 4.78
C THR A 80 13.60 20.36 3.90
N GLY A 81 12.56 19.56 3.60
CA GLY A 81 11.45 19.95 2.74
C GLY A 81 10.48 20.95 3.36
N ILE A 82 9.42 21.25 2.60
CA ILE A 82 8.37 22.22 2.96
C ILE A 82 7.69 21.83 4.29
N TYR A 83 7.41 20.54 4.47
CA TYR A 83 6.75 19.97 5.65
C TYR A 83 7.73 19.59 6.78
N ARG A 84 8.95 20.11 6.81
CA ARG A 84 9.97 19.80 7.83
C ARG A 84 9.51 20.04 9.27
N GLN A 85 8.59 20.99 9.48
CA GLN A 85 8.05 21.31 10.80
C GLN A 85 6.85 20.45 11.16
N LEU A 86 6.21 19.79 10.20
CA LEU A 86 4.99 19.02 10.44
C LEU A 86 5.27 17.76 11.27
N PHE A 87 6.36 17.05 10.96
CA PHE A 87 6.69 15.77 11.57
C PHE A 87 7.54 15.92 12.83
N HIS A 88 7.34 15.04 13.81
CA HIS A 88 8.21 15.01 14.97
C HIS A 88 9.56 14.37 14.59
N PRO A 89 10.73 14.95 14.94
CA PRO A 89 12.03 14.41 14.53
C PRO A 89 12.26 12.95 14.92
N GLU A 90 11.70 12.51 16.06
CA GLU A 90 11.80 11.12 16.53
C GLU A 90 10.96 10.12 15.71
N GLN A 91 10.03 10.59 14.88
CA GLN A 91 9.27 9.75 13.94
C GLN A 91 10.05 9.50 12.64
N LEU A 92 11.15 10.19 12.41
CA LEU A 92 11.99 10.12 11.21
C LEU A 92 13.26 9.31 11.51
N ILE A 93 13.19 8.00 11.30
CA ILE A 93 14.21 7.04 11.70
C ILE A 93 15.06 6.64 10.49
N SER A 94 16.34 7.02 10.51
CA SER A 94 17.30 6.74 9.44
C SER A 94 18.44 5.84 9.94
N GLY A 95 18.79 4.82 9.17
CA GLY A 95 20.00 4.02 9.36
C GLY A 95 21.25 4.67 8.79
N LYS A 96 22.36 3.92 8.81
CA LYS A 96 23.65 4.33 8.25
C LYS A 96 24.04 3.53 7.00
N GLU A 97 23.47 2.35 6.83
CA GLU A 97 23.79 1.42 5.75
C GLU A 97 22.53 0.93 5.07
N ASP A 98 22.55 0.81 3.75
CA ASP A 98 21.41 0.40 2.96
C ASP A 98 21.21 -1.13 2.94
N ALA A 99 20.04 -1.59 2.46
CA ALA A 99 19.81 -3.01 2.20
C ALA A 99 20.42 -3.49 0.88
N ALA A 100 20.91 -2.60 0.00
CA ALA A 100 21.45 -2.91 -1.32
C ALA A 100 20.54 -3.83 -2.16
N ASN A 101 19.22 -3.58 -2.15
CA ASN A 101 18.19 -4.41 -2.79
C ASN A 101 18.17 -5.89 -2.35
N ASN A 102 18.73 -6.21 -1.17
CA ASN A 102 18.81 -7.56 -0.65
C ASN A 102 17.90 -7.74 0.58
N TYR A 103 16.86 -8.57 0.41
CA TYR A 103 15.91 -8.90 1.49
C TYR A 103 16.62 -9.46 2.74
N ALA A 104 17.63 -10.32 2.58
CA ALA A 104 18.32 -10.92 3.72
C ALA A 104 19.10 -9.87 4.52
N ARG A 105 19.64 -8.85 3.84
CA ARG A 105 20.32 -7.73 4.50
C ARG A 105 19.33 -6.89 5.30
N GLY A 106 18.22 -6.51 4.66
CA GLY A 106 17.14 -5.76 5.31
C GLY A 106 16.46 -6.50 6.46
N HIS A 107 16.31 -7.83 6.39
CA HIS A 107 15.56 -8.59 7.39
C HIS A 107 16.43 -9.15 8.53
N TYR A 108 17.62 -9.69 8.24
CA TYR A 108 18.39 -10.44 9.22
C TYR A 108 19.60 -9.71 9.80
N THR A 109 20.19 -8.78 9.06
CA THR A 109 21.43 -8.09 9.49
C THR A 109 21.13 -6.64 9.83
N VAL A 110 21.15 -5.74 8.85
CA VAL A 110 21.04 -4.28 9.08
C VAL A 110 19.70 -3.90 9.71
N GLY A 111 18.58 -4.45 9.24
CA GLY A 111 17.28 -4.09 9.80
C GLY A 111 17.06 -4.59 11.23
N LYS A 112 17.78 -5.63 11.67
CA LYS A 112 17.72 -6.11 13.06
C LYS A 112 18.28 -5.06 14.03
N GLU A 113 19.19 -4.21 13.60
CA GLU A 113 19.77 -3.15 14.45
C GLU A 113 18.79 -2.00 14.69
N ILE A 114 17.84 -1.78 13.77
CA ILE A 114 16.92 -0.64 13.79
C ILE A 114 15.51 -1.05 14.26
N ILE A 115 15.16 -2.34 14.17
CA ILE A 115 13.79 -2.80 14.48
C ILE A 115 13.35 -2.47 15.91
N ASP A 116 14.24 -2.58 16.90
CA ASP A 116 13.90 -2.29 18.30
C ASP A 116 13.58 -0.80 18.50
N LEU A 117 14.36 0.08 17.87
CA LEU A 117 14.11 1.53 17.86
C LEU A 117 12.75 1.84 17.21
N VAL A 118 12.46 1.24 16.06
CA VAL A 118 11.19 1.43 15.34
C VAL A 118 10.00 0.93 16.17
N LEU A 119 10.12 -0.24 16.78
CA LEU A 119 9.08 -0.81 17.63
C LEU A 119 8.83 0.05 18.87
N GLU A 120 9.88 0.61 19.48
CA GLU A 120 9.72 1.55 20.59
C GLU A 120 8.90 2.79 20.18
N ARG A 121 9.19 3.36 19.00
CA ARG A 121 8.44 4.51 18.48
C ARG A 121 6.99 4.17 18.14
N ILE A 122 6.73 2.99 17.56
CA ILE A 122 5.36 2.53 17.26
C ILE A 122 4.58 2.26 18.55
N ARG A 123 5.22 1.66 19.57
CA ARG A 123 4.59 1.39 20.87
C ARG A 123 4.17 2.67 21.59
N LYS A 124 4.95 3.75 21.48
CA LYS A 124 4.55 5.07 22.00
C LYS A 124 3.29 5.63 21.33
N LEU A 125 2.95 5.16 20.13
CA LEU A 125 1.77 5.61 19.38
C LEU A 125 0.58 4.65 19.46
N THR A 126 0.76 3.37 19.83
CA THR A 126 -0.28 2.31 19.69
C THR A 126 -0.71 1.67 21.01
N ASN A 127 -2.00 1.31 21.10
CA ASN A 127 -2.48 0.21 21.94
C ASN A 127 -2.78 -1.00 21.02
N LEU A 128 -2.16 -2.13 21.33
CA LEU A 128 -1.99 -3.33 20.48
C LEU A 128 -3.30 -4.00 20.03
N VAL A 129 -3.36 -4.39 18.75
CA VAL A 129 -4.08 -5.60 18.26
C VAL A 129 -3.37 -6.15 17.02
N PRO A 130 -2.99 -7.44 16.96
CA PRO A 130 -2.51 -8.08 15.73
C PRO A 130 -3.45 -9.18 15.24
N TYR A 131 -4.00 -9.06 14.03
CA TYR A 131 -4.62 -10.15 13.24
C TYR A 131 -4.78 -9.67 11.77
N PRO A 132 -5.29 -10.49 10.83
CA PRO A 132 -4.90 -11.84 10.41
C PRO A 132 -4.48 -11.86 8.92
N ARG A 133 -3.99 -13.02 8.45
CA ARG A 133 -3.46 -13.24 7.08
C ARG A 133 -4.59 -13.26 6.04
N ILE A 134 -4.26 -12.70 4.86
CA ILE A 134 -5.05 -12.56 3.60
C ILE A 134 -5.81 -11.23 3.50
N HIS A 135 -5.18 -10.22 2.86
CA HIS A 135 -5.73 -8.88 2.67
C HIS A 135 -5.15 -8.16 1.43
N PHE A 136 -5.16 -8.79 0.25
CA PHE A 136 -4.69 -8.14 -0.99
C PHE A 136 -5.86 -7.70 -1.89
N PRO A 137 -6.55 -6.59 -1.58
CA PRO A 137 -7.56 -6.03 -2.47
C PRO A 137 -6.89 -5.43 -3.71
N LEU A 138 -7.51 -5.65 -4.86
CA LEU A 138 -7.25 -4.91 -6.08
C LEU A 138 -7.87 -3.52 -5.97
N VAL A 139 -7.06 -2.48 -6.14
CA VAL A 139 -7.49 -1.08 -6.12
C VAL A 139 -7.70 -0.59 -7.54
N THR A 140 -8.81 0.10 -7.77
CA THR A 140 -9.10 0.83 -9.01
C THR A 140 -9.55 2.24 -8.65
N TYR A 141 -9.08 3.24 -9.39
CA TYR A 141 -9.48 4.63 -9.19
C TYR A 141 -10.02 5.23 -10.49
N SER A 142 -11.10 6.01 -10.39
CA SER A 142 -11.72 6.67 -11.53
C SER A 142 -12.40 7.98 -11.12
N PRO A 143 -12.38 9.03 -11.93
CA PRO A 143 -11.64 9.14 -13.19
C PRO A 143 -10.22 9.69 -12.97
N ILE A 144 -9.28 9.36 -13.87
CA ILE A 144 -7.93 9.94 -13.91
C ILE A 144 -7.87 10.85 -15.13
N VAL A 145 -8.06 12.16 -14.91
CA VAL A 145 -8.11 13.18 -15.96
C VAL A 145 -6.98 14.18 -15.76
N SER A 146 -6.25 14.49 -16.82
CA SER A 146 -5.20 15.49 -16.81
C SER A 146 -5.78 16.90 -16.66
N ALA A 147 -5.08 17.76 -15.92
CA ALA A 147 -5.42 19.16 -15.72
C ALA A 147 -5.65 19.94 -17.04
N GLU A 148 -4.97 19.56 -18.12
CA GLU A 148 -5.10 20.19 -19.44
C GLU A 148 -6.43 19.85 -20.15
N LYS A 149 -7.06 18.71 -19.81
CA LYS A 149 -8.25 18.19 -20.48
C LYS A 149 -9.55 18.40 -19.69
N ALA A 150 -9.47 19.10 -18.56
CA ALA A 150 -10.55 19.19 -17.56
C ALA A 150 -11.87 19.80 -18.07
N TYR A 151 -11.85 20.61 -19.14
CA TYR A 151 -13.01 21.41 -19.57
C TYR A 151 -14.02 20.67 -20.44
N HIS A 152 -13.72 19.46 -20.93
CA HIS A 152 -14.53 18.82 -21.97
C HIS A 152 -15.40 17.64 -21.51
N GLU A 153 -15.23 17.13 -20.28
CA GLU A 153 -15.91 15.90 -19.85
C GLU A 153 -16.51 16.03 -18.45
N GLN A 154 -17.85 16.15 -18.38
CA GLN A 154 -18.59 15.92 -17.12
C GLN A 154 -18.96 14.43 -17.05
N LEU A 155 -18.27 13.68 -16.20
CA LEU A 155 -18.51 12.25 -16.02
C LEU A 155 -19.62 12.01 -14.98
N SER A 156 -20.65 11.29 -15.38
CA SER A 156 -21.76 10.87 -14.51
C SER A 156 -21.32 9.79 -13.51
N VAL A 157 -22.12 9.59 -12.44
CA VAL A 157 -21.86 8.53 -11.45
C VAL A 157 -21.81 7.16 -12.14
N SER A 158 -22.71 6.88 -13.09
CA SER A 158 -22.72 5.62 -13.83
C SER A 158 -21.43 5.40 -14.63
N GLU A 159 -20.94 6.43 -15.33
CA GLU A 159 -19.72 6.32 -16.14
C GLU A 159 -18.48 6.07 -15.28
N ILE A 160 -18.30 6.82 -14.19
CA ILE A 160 -17.15 6.62 -13.30
C ILE A 160 -17.18 5.24 -12.62
N THR A 161 -18.37 4.75 -12.25
CA THR A 161 -18.55 3.39 -11.68
C THR A 161 -18.25 2.31 -12.71
N ASN A 162 -18.70 2.48 -13.95
CA ASN A 162 -18.37 1.56 -15.04
C ASN A 162 -16.86 1.50 -15.30
N ALA A 163 -16.21 2.66 -15.33
CA ALA A 163 -14.78 2.78 -15.50
C ALA A 163 -13.98 2.08 -14.37
N CYS A 164 -14.53 1.88 -13.17
CA CYS A 164 -13.87 1.09 -12.13
C CYS A 164 -13.73 -0.41 -12.46
N PHE A 165 -14.55 -0.94 -13.37
CA PHE A 165 -14.48 -2.33 -13.79
C PHE A 165 -13.67 -2.53 -15.08
N GLU A 166 -13.20 -1.44 -15.68
CA GLU A 166 -12.33 -1.49 -16.85
C GLU A 166 -10.87 -1.82 -16.43
N PRO A 167 -10.21 -2.79 -17.09
CA PRO A 167 -8.84 -3.17 -16.74
C PRO A 167 -7.82 -2.03 -16.85
N SER A 168 -8.09 -1.01 -17.67
CA SER A 168 -7.19 0.13 -17.88
C SER A 168 -6.99 1.00 -16.64
N ASN A 169 -7.96 1.00 -15.71
CA ASN A 169 -7.93 1.85 -14.52
C ASN A 169 -7.41 1.10 -13.27
N GLN A 170 -7.10 -0.18 -13.41
CA GLN A 170 -6.65 -1.02 -12.29
C GLN A 170 -5.20 -0.71 -11.91
N MET A 171 -4.93 -0.61 -10.61
CA MET A 171 -3.59 -0.37 -10.09
C MET A 171 -2.69 -1.63 -10.11
N VAL A 172 -3.27 -2.79 -10.37
CA VAL A 172 -2.53 -4.05 -10.62
C VAL A 172 -2.95 -4.60 -11.96
N LYS A 173 -1.96 -4.90 -12.82
CA LYS A 173 -2.21 -5.49 -14.13
C LYS A 173 -2.70 -6.94 -13.99
N CYS A 174 -3.99 -7.17 -14.05
CA CYS A 174 -4.58 -8.51 -14.13
C CYS A 174 -5.85 -8.45 -14.97
N ASP A 175 -6.28 -9.55 -15.56
CA ASP A 175 -7.57 -9.58 -16.22
C ASP A 175 -8.66 -10.03 -15.23
N PRO A 176 -9.55 -9.13 -14.77
CA PRO A 176 -10.61 -9.50 -13.84
C PRO A 176 -11.60 -10.52 -14.43
N ARG A 177 -11.65 -10.68 -15.76
CA ARG A 177 -12.55 -11.62 -16.45
C ARG A 177 -12.10 -13.08 -16.30
N HIS A 178 -10.83 -13.32 -16.00
CA HIS A 178 -10.33 -14.65 -15.67
C HIS A 178 -10.52 -15.00 -14.18
N GLY A 179 -11.06 -14.07 -13.39
CA GLY A 179 -11.32 -14.24 -11.97
C GLY A 179 -12.80 -14.13 -11.62
N LYS A 180 -13.09 -14.36 -10.34
CA LYS A 180 -14.39 -14.05 -9.74
C LYS A 180 -14.20 -13.04 -8.62
N TYR A 181 -15.15 -12.12 -8.51
CA TYR A 181 -15.21 -11.16 -7.42
C TYR A 181 -15.82 -11.81 -6.17
N MET A 182 -15.11 -11.72 -5.06
CA MET A 182 -15.57 -12.16 -3.74
C MET A 182 -16.25 -11.02 -2.97
N ALA A 183 -15.68 -9.81 -3.09
CA ALA A 183 -16.21 -8.60 -2.47
C ALA A 183 -15.72 -7.36 -3.23
N CYS A 184 -16.55 -6.33 -3.30
CA CYS A 184 -16.25 -5.03 -3.88
C CYS A 184 -16.71 -3.95 -2.89
N CYS A 185 -15.81 -3.05 -2.52
CA CYS A 185 -16.12 -1.83 -1.78
C CYS A 185 -15.94 -0.65 -2.72
N VAL A 186 -16.98 0.15 -2.91
CA VAL A 186 -16.98 1.31 -3.81
C VAL A 186 -17.11 2.56 -2.96
N LEU A 187 -16.04 3.35 -2.93
CA LEU A 187 -15.88 4.54 -2.11
C LEU A 187 -15.96 5.78 -3.01
N TYR A 188 -17.12 6.43 -3.02
CA TYR A 188 -17.36 7.66 -3.75
C TYR A 188 -16.92 8.88 -2.96
N ARG A 189 -16.48 9.91 -3.68
CA ARG A 189 -16.11 11.21 -3.13
C ARG A 189 -16.68 12.34 -3.99
N GLY A 190 -17.20 13.40 -3.38
CA GLY A 190 -17.74 14.59 -4.01
C GLY A 190 -19.26 14.58 -4.22
N GLU A 191 -19.72 15.31 -5.24
CA GLU A 191 -21.15 15.48 -5.53
C GLU A 191 -21.75 14.19 -6.11
N VAL A 192 -22.24 13.33 -5.22
CA VAL A 192 -22.77 12.00 -5.57
C VAL A 192 -24.11 11.77 -4.90
N VAL A 193 -25.14 11.48 -5.69
CA VAL A 193 -26.49 11.19 -5.20
C VAL A 193 -26.61 9.67 -4.93
N PRO A 194 -27.04 9.24 -3.73
CA PRO A 194 -27.13 7.81 -3.40
C PRO A 194 -28.02 6.99 -4.35
N LYS A 195 -29.08 7.60 -4.87
CA LYS A 195 -29.98 6.97 -5.87
C LYS A 195 -29.22 6.57 -7.14
N ASP A 196 -28.35 7.44 -7.63
CA ASP A 196 -27.57 7.20 -8.84
C ASP A 196 -26.52 6.11 -8.62
N VAL A 197 -25.96 6.04 -7.41
CA VAL A 197 -25.04 4.97 -7.01
C VAL A 197 -25.75 3.61 -7.01
N SER A 198 -26.94 3.52 -6.42
CA SER A 198 -27.72 2.28 -6.43
C SER A 198 -28.09 1.86 -7.86
N ALA A 199 -28.47 2.80 -8.72
CA ALA A 199 -28.77 2.53 -10.13
C ALA A 199 -27.52 2.06 -10.91
N ALA A 200 -26.37 2.70 -10.71
CA ALA A 200 -25.11 2.32 -11.33
C ALA A 200 -24.67 0.90 -10.91
N ILE A 201 -24.75 0.57 -9.62
CA ILE A 201 -24.42 -0.78 -9.12
C ILE A 201 -25.40 -1.83 -9.65
N ALA A 202 -26.69 -1.50 -9.73
CA ALA A 202 -27.68 -2.39 -10.34
C ALA A 202 -27.34 -2.69 -11.81
N SER A 203 -26.92 -1.68 -12.57
CA SER A 203 -26.44 -1.83 -13.95
C SER A 203 -25.17 -2.69 -14.04
N ILE A 204 -24.22 -2.52 -13.11
CA ILE A 204 -23.01 -3.36 -13.05
C ILE A 204 -23.35 -4.83 -12.82
N LYS A 205 -24.31 -5.13 -11.93
CA LYS A 205 -24.70 -6.50 -11.61
C LYS A 205 -25.34 -7.25 -12.77
N THR A 206 -25.91 -6.56 -13.75
CA THR A 206 -26.49 -7.21 -14.95
C THR A 206 -25.44 -7.53 -16.03
N LYS A 207 -24.22 -6.98 -15.91
CA LYS A 207 -23.15 -7.24 -16.88
C LYS A 207 -22.58 -8.65 -16.71
N ARG A 208 -22.70 -9.46 -17.77
CA ARG A 208 -22.17 -10.85 -17.82
C ARG A 208 -20.64 -10.94 -17.67
N THR A 209 -19.93 -9.86 -17.97
CA THR A 209 -18.46 -9.78 -17.86
C THR A 209 -17.98 -9.71 -16.40
N ILE A 210 -18.87 -9.38 -15.46
CA ILE A 210 -18.55 -9.20 -14.05
C ILE A 210 -19.18 -10.36 -13.28
N GLN A 211 -18.36 -11.34 -12.91
CA GLN A 211 -18.82 -12.56 -12.24
C GLN A 211 -18.49 -12.49 -10.75
N PHE A 212 -19.51 -12.62 -9.92
CA PHE A 212 -19.37 -12.79 -8.48
C PHE A 212 -19.34 -14.28 -8.12
N VAL A 213 -18.79 -14.59 -6.95
CA VAL A 213 -18.88 -15.93 -6.36
C VAL A 213 -20.31 -16.23 -5.89
N ASP A 214 -20.74 -17.48 -6.07
CA ASP A 214 -22.14 -17.89 -5.86
C ASP A 214 -22.59 -17.75 -4.40
N TRP A 215 -21.64 -17.82 -3.45
CA TRP A 215 -21.88 -17.68 -2.01
C TRP A 215 -21.91 -16.22 -1.52
N CYS A 216 -21.66 -15.21 -2.38
CA CYS A 216 -21.73 -13.79 -2.03
C CYS A 216 -22.44 -12.97 -3.12
N PRO A 217 -23.76 -13.12 -3.28
CA PRO A 217 -24.53 -12.43 -4.32
C PRO A 217 -24.68 -10.91 -4.07
N THR A 218 -24.47 -10.44 -2.84
CA THR A 218 -24.59 -9.04 -2.41
C THR A 218 -23.23 -8.40 -2.12
N GLY A 219 -22.18 -8.80 -2.85
CA GLY A 219 -20.79 -8.43 -2.58
C GLY A 219 -20.40 -6.95 -2.72
N PHE A 220 -21.33 -5.99 -2.73
CA PHE A 220 -21.04 -4.55 -2.81
C PHE A 220 -21.20 -3.86 -1.45
N LYS A 221 -20.14 -3.21 -0.99
CA LYS A 221 -20.17 -2.20 0.08
C LYS A 221 -20.01 -0.82 -0.54
N VAL A 222 -20.78 0.15 -0.07
CA VAL A 222 -20.77 1.52 -0.61
C VAL A 222 -20.42 2.49 0.50
N GLY A 223 -19.48 3.39 0.24
CA GLY A 223 -19.20 4.57 1.05
C GLY A 223 -19.30 5.83 0.20
N ILE A 224 -19.83 6.91 0.77
CA ILE A 224 -19.93 8.21 0.09
C ILE A 224 -19.37 9.27 1.03
N ASN A 225 -18.36 10.00 0.56
CA ASN A 225 -17.89 11.23 1.17
C ASN A 225 -18.35 12.41 0.31
N TYR A 226 -19.11 13.35 0.87
CA TYR A 226 -19.67 14.47 0.11
C TYR A 226 -18.65 15.59 -0.17
N GLN A 227 -17.47 15.57 0.46
CA GLN A 227 -16.40 16.51 0.16
C GLN A 227 -15.78 16.18 -1.21
N PRO A 228 -15.58 17.17 -2.11
CA PRO A 228 -14.96 16.92 -3.41
C PRO A 228 -13.51 16.42 -3.27
N PRO A 229 -12.99 15.68 -4.27
CA PRO A 229 -11.58 15.33 -4.32
C PRO A 229 -10.69 16.58 -4.32
N THR A 230 -9.68 16.59 -3.45
CA THR A 230 -8.66 17.64 -3.43
C THR A 230 -7.51 17.27 -4.36
N VAL A 231 -6.91 18.27 -5.00
CA VAL A 231 -5.74 18.10 -5.86
C VAL A 231 -4.59 18.96 -5.32
N VAL A 232 -3.37 18.46 -5.44
CA VAL A 232 -2.17 19.20 -5.05
C VAL A 232 -1.95 20.35 -6.06
N PRO A 233 -1.73 21.60 -5.59
CA PRO A 233 -1.39 22.70 -6.48
C PRO A 233 -0.15 22.39 -7.32
N GLY A 234 -0.24 22.58 -8.64
CA GLY A 234 0.86 22.24 -9.57
C GLY A 234 0.95 20.76 -9.94
N GLY A 235 0.03 19.91 -9.47
CA GLY A 235 -0.08 18.52 -9.89
C GLY A 235 -0.75 18.35 -11.25
N ASP A 236 -0.59 17.16 -11.83
CA ASP A 236 -1.06 16.85 -13.19
C ASP A 236 -2.56 16.54 -13.30
N LEU A 237 -3.25 16.37 -12.16
CA LEU A 237 -4.66 15.97 -12.11
C LEU A 237 -5.61 17.16 -12.12
N ALA A 238 -6.69 17.03 -12.90
CA ALA A 238 -7.76 18.01 -12.94
C ALA A 238 -8.55 18.07 -11.62
N LYS A 239 -9.07 19.25 -11.29
CA LYS A 239 -10.10 19.39 -10.24
C LYS A 239 -11.39 18.74 -10.73
N LEU A 240 -11.90 17.80 -9.96
CA LEU A 240 -13.09 17.03 -10.29
C LEU A 240 -14.18 17.27 -9.25
N GLN A 241 -15.44 17.25 -9.68
CA GLN A 241 -16.59 17.33 -8.77
C GLN A 241 -16.86 16.01 -8.04
N ARG A 242 -16.40 14.89 -8.63
CA ARG A 242 -16.62 13.55 -8.10
C ARG A 242 -15.54 12.58 -8.54
N ALA A 243 -15.25 11.60 -7.68
CA ALA A 243 -14.38 10.48 -7.98
C ALA A 243 -14.85 9.23 -7.23
N VAL A 244 -14.32 8.09 -7.61
CA VAL A 244 -14.62 6.79 -7.01
C VAL A 244 -13.35 5.95 -6.91
N CYS A 245 -13.14 5.37 -5.74
CA CYS A 245 -12.12 4.35 -5.49
C CYS A 245 -12.82 3.02 -5.21
N MET A 246 -12.52 2.00 -6.01
CA MET A 246 -13.02 0.66 -5.81
C MET A 246 -11.92 -0.23 -5.21
N LEU A 247 -12.23 -0.88 -4.10
CA LEU A 247 -11.43 -1.94 -3.50
C LEU A 247 -12.13 -3.27 -3.76
N SER A 248 -11.56 -4.11 -4.60
CA SER A 248 -12.16 -5.38 -4.98
C SER A 248 -11.28 -6.56 -4.58
N ASN A 249 -11.87 -7.55 -3.92
CA ASN A 249 -11.23 -8.82 -3.67
C ASN A 249 -11.60 -9.76 -4.82
N THR A 250 -10.65 -10.00 -5.73
CA THR A 250 -10.83 -10.84 -6.92
C THR A 250 -9.75 -11.92 -6.98
N THR A 251 -10.11 -13.11 -7.44
CA THR A 251 -9.14 -14.18 -7.68
C THR A 251 -8.18 -13.87 -8.83
N ALA A 252 -8.47 -12.87 -9.67
CA ALA A 252 -7.61 -12.46 -10.78
C ALA A 252 -6.23 -11.97 -10.32
N ILE A 253 -6.09 -11.51 -9.07
CA ILE A 253 -4.80 -11.10 -8.51
C ILE A 253 -3.76 -12.25 -8.51
N ALA A 254 -4.23 -13.52 -8.55
CA ALA A 254 -3.38 -14.68 -8.70
C ALA A 254 -2.49 -14.63 -9.96
N GLU A 255 -2.92 -13.96 -11.03
CA GLU A 255 -2.08 -13.77 -12.23
C GLU A 255 -0.83 -12.93 -11.94
N ALA A 256 -0.96 -11.90 -11.10
CA ALA A 256 0.18 -11.07 -10.71
C ALA A 256 1.19 -11.90 -9.90
N TRP A 257 0.70 -12.72 -8.97
CA TRP A 257 1.51 -13.65 -8.21
C TRP A 257 2.17 -14.71 -9.10
N ALA A 258 1.45 -15.25 -10.09
CA ALA A 258 2.00 -16.22 -11.04
C ALA A 258 3.16 -15.64 -11.86
N ARG A 259 3.05 -14.38 -12.32
CA ARG A 259 4.15 -13.70 -13.03
C ARG A 259 5.36 -13.48 -12.12
N LEU A 260 5.14 -13.11 -10.86
CA LEU A 260 6.22 -12.97 -9.88
C LEU A 260 6.91 -14.33 -9.66
N ASN A 261 6.13 -15.39 -9.40
CA ASN A 261 6.63 -16.75 -9.21
C ASN A 261 7.41 -17.25 -10.42
N HIS A 262 6.95 -16.97 -11.64
CA HIS A 262 7.69 -17.35 -12.85
C HIS A 262 9.05 -16.64 -12.94
N LYS A 263 9.09 -15.33 -12.65
CA LYS A 263 10.34 -14.54 -12.66
C LYS A 263 11.30 -14.97 -11.57
N THR A 264 10.83 -15.35 -10.38
CA THR A 264 11.67 -15.80 -9.26
C THR A 264 12.13 -17.26 -9.44
N TRP A 265 11.26 -18.15 -9.93
CA TRP A 265 11.55 -19.57 -10.13
C TRP A 265 12.70 -19.82 -11.11
N LEU A 266 12.80 -19.04 -12.19
CA LEU A 266 13.83 -19.22 -13.21
C LEU A 266 15.28 -19.03 -12.67
N PRO A 267 15.60 -17.93 -11.97
CA PRO A 267 16.85 -17.77 -11.23
C PRO A 267 17.07 -18.85 -10.16
N TRP A 268 16.06 -19.15 -9.33
CA TRP A 268 16.17 -20.18 -8.29
C TRP A 268 16.52 -21.55 -8.87
N ARG A 269 15.90 -21.95 -9.98
CA ARG A 269 16.24 -23.19 -10.70
C ARG A 269 17.66 -23.20 -11.23
N ARG A 270 18.20 -22.05 -11.68
CA ARG A 270 19.61 -21.92 -12.11
C ARG A 270 20.57 -22.03 -10.94
N ILE A 271 20.27 -21.40 -9.81
CA ILE A 271 21.06 -21.48 -8.58
C ILE A 271 21.05 -22.92 -8.05
N MET A 272 19.87 -23.56 -7.94
CA MET A 272 19.76 -24.95 -7.52
C MET A 272 20.50 -25.91 -8.45
N LYS A 273 20.47 -25.70 -9.78
CA LYS A 273 21.28 -26.48 -10.73
C LYS A 273 22.77 -26.30 -10.51
N LYS A 274 23.26 -25.06 -10.34
CA LYS A 274 24.67 -24.79 -10.02
C LYS A 274 25.08 -25.40 -8.68
N TRP A 275 24.19 -25.36 -7.69
CA TRP A 275 24.42 -25.92 -6.37
C TRP A 275 24.45 -27.45 -6.40
N ALA A 276 23.52 -28.10 -7.11
CA ALA A 276 23.52 -29.53 -7.35
C ALA A 276 24.74 -29.99 -8.14
N GLN A 277 25.17 -29.24 -9.16
CA GLN A 277 26.43 -29.49 -9.88
C GLN A 277 27.65 -29.36 -8.96
N SER A 278 27.68 -28.35 -8.10
CA SER A 278 28.79 -28.14 -7.15
C SER A 278 28.85 -29.24 -6.09
N LEU A 279 27.70 -29.65 -5.54
CA LEU A 279 27.59 -30.81 -4.64
C LEU A 279 27.99 -32.12 -5.32
N TRP A 280 27.58 -32.31 -6.59
CA TRP A 280 27.95 -33.50 -7.36
C TRP A 280 29.44 -33.53 -7.66
N MET A 281 30.05 -32.39 -8.03
CA MET A 281 31.50 -32.27 -8.19
C MET A 281 32.26 -32.49 -6.87
N ALA A 282 31.75 -31.98 -5.75
CA ALA A 282 32.32 -32.23 -4.43
C ALA A 282 32.25 -33.72 -4.05
N ARG A 283 31.12 -34.39 -4.36
CA ARG A 283 30.93 -35.83 -4.14
C ARG A 283 31.82 -36.69 -5.06
N MET A 284 32.04 -36.26 -6.30
CA MET A 284 32.99 -36.87 -7.25
C MET A 284 34.43 -36.76 -6.74
N ARG A 285 34.86 -35.57 -6.29
CA ARG A 285 36.18 -35.35 -5.68
C ARG A 285 36.38 -36.19 -4.42
N ALA A 286 35.36 -36.26 -3.56
CA ALA A 286 35.38 -37.09 -2.36
C ALA A 286 35.41 -38.61 -2.63
N LYS A 287 34.87 -39.08 -3.79
CA LYS A 287 35.03 -40.48 -4.22
C LYS A 287 36.43 -40.78 -4.78
N SER A 288 37.12 -39.78 -5.33
CA SER A 288 38.49 -39.91 -5.83
C SER A 288 39.54 -39.94 -4.72
N SER A 289 39.26 -39.34 -3.56
CA SER A 289 40.09 -39.46 -2.35
C SER A 289 39.47 -40.50 -1.42
N ARG A 290 40.06 -41.69 -1.28
CA ARG A 290 39.71 -42.63 -0.20
C ARG A 290 40.03 -41.99 1.16
N ALA A 291 39.10 -41.21 1.69
CA ALA A 291 39.09 -40.75 3.07
C ALA A 291 37.62 -40.64 3.51
N SER A 292 37.19 -41.60 4.31
CA SER A 292 35.90 -41.68 4.96
C SER A 292 35.67 -40.47 5.87
N TRP A 293 34.69 -39.63 5.53
CA TRP A 293 34.08 -38.66 6.46
C TRP A 293 32.56 -38.84 6.45
N PRO A 294 31.87 -38.73 7.60
CA PRO A 294 30.46 -39.11 7.74
C PRO A 294 29.54 -38.02 7.18
N LEU A 295 29.27 -38.10 5.87
CA LEU A 295 28.24 -37.31 5.18
C LEU A 295 26.80 -37.54 5.70
N ALA A 296 26.59 -38.51 6.58
CA ALA A 296 25.28 -38.81 7.18
C ALA A 296 24.77 -37.68 8.10
N HIS A 297 25.66 -36.89 8.73
CA HIS A 297 25.24 -35.79 9.62
C HIS A 297 24.80 -34.51 8.88
N LEU A 298 25.16 -34.34 7.61
CA LEU A 298 24.76 -33.15 6.83
C LEU A 298 23.41 -33.33 6.12
N VAL A 299 23.01 -34.58 5.86
CA VAL A 299 21.71 -34.89 5.24
C VAL A 299 20.56 -34.78 6.25
N SER A 300 20.81 -34.98 7.55
CA SER A 300 19.77 -34.79 8.58
C SER A 300 19.43 -33.33 8.86
N LEU A 301 20.34 -32.38 8.57
CA LEU A 301 20.12 -30.94 8.76
C LEU A 301 19.27 -30.28 7.65
N LEU A 302 18.97 -31.00 6.57
CA LEU A 302 18.24 -30.47 5.40
C LEU A 302 16.82 -31.04 5.26
N ASN A 303 16.29 -31.69 6.30
CA ASN A 303 14.85 -31.94 6.42
C ASN A 303 14.09 -30.65 6.80
N ILE A 304 14.35 -29.55 6.07
CA ILE A 304 13.46 -28.39 6.06
C ILE A 304 12.33 -28.77 5.13
N SER A 305 11.29 -29.33 5.74
CA SER A 305 9.99 -29.59 5.17
C SER A 305 9.58 -28.48 4.22
N TYR A 306 9.31 -28.90 2.99
CA TYR A 306 8.66 -28.12 1.95
C TYR A 306 7.44 -27.39 2.53
N PHE A 307 7.51 -26.06 2.60
CA PHE A 307 6.33 -25.21 2.53
C PHE A 307 5.86 -25.20 1.07
N THR A 308 5.18 -26.28 0.67
CA THR A 308 4.18 -26.24 -0.39
C THR A 308 2.91 -25.68 0.24
N VAL A 309 2.57 -24.44 -0.13
CA VAL A 309 1.19 -23.95 -0.20
C VAL A 309 0.82 -23.88 -1.67
#